data_AF-A0A953WN30-F1
#
_entry.id   AF-A0A953WN30-F1
#
_cell.length_a   1.000
_cell.length_b   1.000
_cell.length_c   1.000
_cell.angle_alpha   90.00
_cell.angle_beta   90.00
_cell.angle_gamma   90.00
#
_symmetry.space_group_name_H-M   'P 1'
#
loop_
_entity.id
_entity.type
_entity.pdbx_description
1 polymer ?
#
loop_
_entity_poly.entity_id
_entity_poly.type
_entity_poly.pdbx_seq_one_letter_code
_entity_poly.pdbx_strand_id
1 'polypeptide(L)'
;MRKILMASAALSLMAVAAACSGGEKAAPDAASSGAPASVETGAVAADRDHLEAMRAEIAVVDMHPDVSFLTPEEREVVNLLNKAANLMSEIYLRQVSAENPATRDEIAASDSPDKALLLDLFDLHFGPWDTLDHNKPFWGDKPLPDGAGFYPADMTKEDFDAWIAAHPEDEAAFKSGYTVISHTPTGGLEAVPYSEHYREWLEPAAALLREAAAITTNESLKKFLTLRADAFLSDDYYESEMAWMDLDGPIEVAIGPYEVYTDGLFGLKTAYEAFITVKNPEESAALD
;
A
#
# COMPACT_ATOMS: atom_id res chain seq x y z
N MET A 1 7.56 -58.34 10.97
CA MET A 1 6.30 -58.37 10.20
C MET A 1 6.42 -57.37 9.05
N ARG A 2 6.08 -57.85 7.85
CA ARG A 2 5.85 -57.16 6.55
C ARG A 2 6.92 -56.22 5.96
N LYS A 3 7.56 -56.76 4.93
CA LYS A 3 8.23 -56.11 3.79
C LYS A 3 7.19 -55.55 2.80
N ILE A 4 7.51 -54.42 2.16
CA ILE A 4 7.06 -53.94 0.83
C ILE A 4 8.27 -53.08 0.37
N LEU A 5 9.20 -53.43 -0.52
CA LEU A 5 9.25 -53.90 -1.91
C LEU A 5 8.67 -52.97 -2.99
N MET A 6 9.61 -52.40 -3.78
CA MET A 6 9.54 -52.08 -5.23
C MET A 6 8.66 -50.89 -5.67
N ALA A 7 8.99 -50.08 -6.68
CA ALA A 7 10.00 -50.15 -7.75
C ALA A 7 10.31 -48.75 -8.32
N SER A 8 11.52 -48.60 -8.84
CA SER A 8 11.94 -47.57 -9.80
C SER A 8 11.31 -47.79 -11.19
N ALA A 9 11.00 -46.72 -11.90
CA ALA A 9 10.89 -46.73 -13.36
C ALA A 9 11.30 -45.37 -13.92
N ALA A 10 12.46 -45.34 -14.59
CA ALA A 10 12.82 -44.35 -15.59
C ALA A 10 12.26 -44.79 -16.94
N LEU A 11 11.85 -43.86 -17.82
CA LEU A 11 12.36 -43.74 -19.21
C LEU A 11 11.60 -42.71 -20.06
N SER A 12 12.41 -41.95 -20.80
CA SER A 12 12.26 -41.63 -22.23
C SER A 12 11.45 -40.43 -22.71
N LEU A 13 12.24 -39.43 -23.12
CA LEU A 13 12.10 -38.65 -24.35
C LEU A 13 11.46 -39.43 -25.52
N MET A 14 10.57 -38.75 -26.25
CA MET A 14 10.42 -38.97 -27.69
C MET A 14 10.24 -37.62 -28.40
N ALA A 15 11.28 -37.23 -29.11
CA ALA A 15 11.24 -36.22 -30.15
C ALA A 15 10.60 -36.82 -31.41
N VAL A 16 9.76 -36.05 -32.10
CA VAL A 16 9.39 -36.32 -33.50
C VAL A 16 9.74 -35.07 -34.30
N ALA A 17 10.70 -35.25 -35.21
CA ALA A 17 11.11 -34.27 -36.20
C ALA A 17 10.70 -34.74 -37.61
N ALA A 18 10.39 -33.73 -38.44
CA ALA A 18 10.59 -33.64 -39.89
C ALA A 18 9.71 -34.44 -40.87
N ALA A 19 9.04 -33.70 -41.78
CA ALA A 19 9.27 -33.68 -43.25
C ALA A 19 8.16 -32.86 -43.94
N CYS A 20 8.41 -31.69 -44.53
CA CYS A 20 9.01 -31.38 -45.85
C CYS A 20 7.99 -31.31 -47.02
N SER A 21 7.70 -30.09 -47.47
CA SER A 21 7.68 -29.64 -48.88
C SER A 21 7.50 -28.10 -48.87
N GLY A 22 8.19 -27.23 -49.61
CA GLY A 22 9.05 -27.36 -50.78
C GLY A 22 8.67 -26.25 -51.78
N GLY A 23 9.58 -25.30 -52.04
CA GLY A 23 9.53 -24.29 -53.12
C GLY A 23 8.86 -22.95 -52.73
N GLU A 24 9.30 -21.76 -53.12
CA GLU A 24 10.38 -21.30 -54.00
C GLU A 24 10.59 -19.79 -53.66
N LYS A 25 11.83 -19.30 -53.71
CA LYS A 25 12.18 -17.88 -53.47
C LYS A 25 11.78 -17.02 -54.67
N ALA A 26 11.13 -15.87 -54.41
CA ALA A 26 11.20 -14.70 -55.27
C ALA A 26 11.05 -13.41 -54.44
N ALA A 27 12.03 -12.53 -54.55
CA ALA A 27 11.99 -11.11 -54.21
C ALA A 27 13.05 -10.43 -55.11
N PRO A 28 13.00 -9.12 -55.39
CA PRO A 28 12.22 -8.09 -54.68
C PRO A 28 11.43 -7.15 -55.61
N ASP A 29 10.47 -6.39 -55.05
CA ASP A 29 10.13 -5.08 -55.59
C ASP A 29 9.69 -4.12 -54.48
N ALA A 30 10.01 -2.86 -54.70
CA ALA A 30 10.27 -1.84 -53.70
C ALA A 30 9.02 -1.15 -53.11
N ALA A 31 9.18 -0.77 -51.85
CA ALA A 31 8.71 0.45 -51.18
C ALA A 31 7.31 0.99 -51.52
N SER A 32 6.37 0.75 -50.60
CA SER A 32 5.36 1.73 -50.19
C SER A 32 5.41 1.82 -48.67
N SER A 33 6.06 2.86 -48.15
CA SER A 33 6.10 3.18 -46.72
C SER A 33 4.72 3.65 -46.26
N GLY A 34 3.88 2.71 -45.83
CA GLY A 34 2.81 3.02 -44.89
C GLY A 34 3.45 3.38 -43.56
N ALA A 35 3.19 4.60 -43.08
CA ALA A 35 3.56 5.00 -41.73
C ALA A 35 3.10 3.92 -40.73
N PRO A 36 3.91 3.55 -39.72
CA PRO A 36 3.42 2.67 -38.68
C PRO A 36 2.24 3.38 -38.02
N ALA A 37 1.10 2.68 -37.95
CA ALA A 37 0.02 3.09 -37.08
C ALA A 37 0.62 3.28 -35.69
N SER A 38 0.48 4.49 -35.15
CA SER A 38 0.71 4.77 -33.74
C SER A 38 -0.14 3.77 -32.96
N VAL A 39 0.52 2.81 -32.32
CA VAL A 39 -0.12 2.03 -31.26
C VAL A 39 -0.41 3.06 -30.18
N GLU A 40 -1.69 3.43 -30.01
CA GLU A 40 -2.13 4.11 -28.80
C GLU A 40 -1.85 3.14 -27.65
N THR A 41 -0.72 3.32 -26.99
CA THR A 41 -0.35 2.63 -25.75
C THR A 41 -1.09 3.26 -24.57
N GLY A 42 -2.41 3.46 -24.73
CA GLY A 42 -3.27 3.88 -23.63
C GLY A 42 -3.62 2.65 -22.78
N ALA A 43 -3.48 2.74 -21.47
CA ALA A 43 -4.04 1.73 -20.58
C ALA A 43 -5.54 1.54 -20.87
N VAL A 44 -5.99 0.29 -20.81
CA VAL A 44 -7.39 -0.05 -21.07
C VAL A 44 -8.19 0.30 -19.81
N ALA A 45 -9.06 1.28 -19.90
CA ALA A 45 -10.05 1.59 -18.86
C ALA A 45 -11.26 0.66 -18.97
N ALA A 46 -11.88 0.34 -17.84
CA ALA A 46 -13.19 -0.29 -17.85
C ALA A 46 -14.25 0.64 -18.48
N ASP A 47 -15.34 0.05 -18.99
CA ASP A 47 -16.42 0.85 -19.56
C ASP A 47 -17.17 1.66 -18.50
N ARG A 48 -17.78 2.76 -18.94
CA ARG A 48 -18.45 3.72 -18.08
C ARG A 48 -19.57 3.12 -17.23
N ASP A 49 -20.37 2.20 -17.78
CA ASP A 49 -21.49 1.61 -17.05
C ASP A 49 -20.98 0.80 -15.85
N HIS A 50 -19.85 0.10 -16.02
CA HIS A 50 -19.18 -0.58 -14.92
C HIS A 50 -18.62 0.39 -13.88
N LEU A 51 -17.94 1.47 -14.29
CA LEU A 51 -17.40 2.47 -13.37
C LEU A 51 -18.51 3.16 -12.55
N GLU A 52 -19.63 3.51 -13.18
CA GLU A 52 -20.78 4.10 -12.50
C GLU A 52 -21.44 3.12 -11.50
N ALA A 53 -21.50 1.83 -11.84
CA ALA A 53 -22.01 0.79 -10.95
C ALA A 53 -21.13 0.64 -9.70
N MET A 54 -19.81 0.50 -9.89
CA MET A 54 -18.82 0.42 -8.81
C MET A 54 -18.92 1.63 -7.88
N ARG A 55 -18.97 2.83 -8.45
CA ARG A 55 -19.08 4.07 -7.69
C ARG A 55 -20.37 4.17 -6.87
N ALA A 56 -21.45 3.52 -7.31
CA ALA A 56 -22.73 3.48 -6.61
C ALA A 56 -22.73 2.55 -5.38
N GLU A 57 -21.76 1.64 -5.26
CA GLU A 57 -21.61 0.77 -4.08
C GLU A 57 -21.07 1.54 -2.86
N ILE A 58 -20.37 2.66 -3.10
CA ILE A 58 -19.79 3.50 -2.06
C ILE A 58 -20.67 4.73 -1.82
N ALA A 59 -21.52 4.64 -0.79
CA ALA A 59 -22.40 5.74 -0.39
C ALA A 59 -21.60 6.89 0.25
N VAL A 60 -21.86 8.12 -0.20
CA VAL A 60 -21.31 9.33 0.43
C VAL A 60 -22.06 9.60 1.73
N VAL A 61 -21.32 9.68 2.84
CA VAL A 61 -21.86 10.05 4.15
C VAL A 61 -21.10 11.26 4.67
N ASP A 62 -21.79 12.39 4.81
CA ASP A 62 -21.21 13.60 5.40
C ASP A 62 -21.03 13.41 6.91
N MET A 63 -19.77 13.29 7.36
CA MET A 63 -19.44 13.15 8.77
C MET A 63 -19.45 14.51 9.47
N HIS A 64 -20.43 14.73 10.35
CA HIS A 64 -20.57 15.94 11.17
C HIS A 64 -20.61 15.59 12.66
N PRO A 65 -19.48 15.15 13.26
CA PRO A 65 -19.43 14.91 14.69
C PRO A 65 -19.69 16.21 15.47
N ASP A 66 -20.39 16.13 16.61
CA ASP A 66 -20.46 17.27 17.52
C ASP A 66 -19.08 17.53 18.11
N VAL A 67 -18.54 18.72 17.86
CA VAL A 67 -17.25 19.20 18.38
C VAL A 67 -17.44 20.49 19.18
N SER A 68 -18.68 20.84 19.52
CA SER A 68 -19.01 22.09 20.22
C SER A 68 -18.38 22.16 21.61
N PHE A 69 -18.14 21.02 22.24
CA PHE A 69 -17.50 20.88 23.55
C PHE A 69 -15.97 21.07 23.53
N LEU A 70 -15.33 20.95 22.36
CA LEU A 70 -13.89 21.19 22.25
C LEU A 70 -13.56 22.67 22.46
N THR A 71 -12.56 22.93 23.28
CA THR A 71 -11.94 24.24 23.46
C THR A 71 -11.28 24.72 22.16
N PRO A 72 -10.99 26.03 22.02
CA PRO A 72 -10.25 26.54 20.86
C PRO A 72 -8.89 25.85 20.65
N GLU A 73 -8.20 25.53 21.74
CA GLU A 73 -6.92 24.82 21.75
C GLU A 73 -7.06 23.39 21.21
N GLU A 74 -8.02 22.62 21.73
CA GLU A 74 -8.28 21.25 21.28
C GLU A 74 -8.67 21.18 19.80
N ARG A 75 -9.42 22.17 19.30
CA ARG A 75 -9.73 22.27 17.86
C ARG A 75 -8.48 22.52 17.03
N GLU A 76 -7.56 23.35 17.51
CA GLU A 76 -6.28 23.59 16.84
C GLU A 76 -5.43 22.31 16.80
N VAL A 77 -5.38 21.57 17.90
CA VAL A 77 -4.71 20.25 17.99
C VAL A 77 -5.33 19.28 16.97
N VAL A 78 -6.66 19.11 16.94
CA VAL A 78 -7.33 18.23 15.97
C VAL A 78 -7.03 18.63 14.52
N ASN A 79 -6.98 19.92 14.23
CA ASN A 79 -6.63 20.39 12.88
C ASN A 79 -5.19 20.01 12.46
N LEU A 80 -4.24 20.01 13.41
CA LEU A 80 -2.88 19.53 13.16
C LEU A 80 -2.82 18.02 12.99
N LEU A 81 -3.57 17.27 13.81
CA LEU A 81 -3.69 15.81 13.68
C LEU A 81 -4.27 15.41 12.33
N ASN A 82 -5.29 16.12 11.83
CA ASN A 82 -5.85 15.89 10.50
C ASN A 82 -4.81 16.11 9.38
N LYS A 83 -3.95 17.12 9.51
CA LYS A 83 -2.85 17.34 8.56
C LYS A 83 -1.83 16.19 8.60
N ALA A 84 -1.50 15.70 9.80
CA ALA A 84 -0.60 14.55 9.94
C ALA A 84 -1.22 13.26 9.38
N ALA A 85 -2.52 13.05 9.63
CA ALA A 85 -3.28 11.91 9.11
C ALA A 85 -3.29 11.87 7.56
N ASN A 86 -3.41 13.01 6.90
CA ASN A 86 -3.33 13.08 5.43
C ASN A 86 -1.98 12.58 4.89
N LEU A 87 -0.88 12.76 5.64
CA LEU A 87 0.42 12.23 5.25
C LEU A 87 0.48 10.69 5.37
N MET A 88 -0.33 10.08 6.24
CA MET A 88 -0.45 8.62 6.31
C MET A 88 -1.13 8.08 5.04
N SER A 89 -2.07 8.82 4.45
CA SER A 89 -2.70 8.45 3.18
C SER A 89 -1.69 8.41 2.03
N GLU A 90 -0.72 9.34 1.99
CA GLU A 90 0.35 9.34 0.99
C GLU A 90 1.27 8.11 1.13
N ILE A 91 1.54 7.70 2.37
CA ILE A 91 2.31 6.48 2.64
C ILE A 91 1.49 5.25 2.25
N TYR A 92 0.24 5.17 2.70
CA TYR A 92 -0.63 4.02 2.45
C TYR A 92 -0.86 3.79 0.96
N LEU A 93 -1.03 4.86 0.17
CA LEU A 93 -1.12 4.77 -1.28
C LEU A 93 0.06 4.01 -1.90
N ARG A 94 1.27 4.22 -1.38
CA ARG A 94 2.50 3.54 -1.83
C ARG A 94 2.63 2.14 -1.24
N GLN A 95 2.10 1.91 -0.04
CA GLN A 95 2.03 0.58 0.58
C GLN A 95 1.06 -0.35 -0.14
N VAL A 96 -0.01 0.16 -0.77
CA VAL A 96 -0.87 -0.63 -1.67
C VAL A 96 -0.13 -1.00 -2.95
N SER A 97 0.55 -0.04 -3.57
CA SER A 97 1.46 -0.29 -4.70
C SER A 97 2.44 0.87 -4.87
N ALA A 98 3.73 0.55 -5.03
CA ALA A 98 4.74 1.57 -5.30
C ALA A 98 4.50 2.32 -6.64
N GLU A 99 3.76 1.72 -7.56
CA GLU A 99 3.41 2.34 -8.86
C GLU A 99 2.23 3.33 -8.74
N ASN A 100 1.44 3.28 -7.67
CA ASN A 100 0.19 4.04 -7.56
C ASN A 100 0.33 5.55 -7.84
N PRO A 101 1.34 6.27 -7.32
CA PRO A 101 1.51 7.69 -7.65
C PRO A 101 1.64 7.92 -9.17
N ALA A 102 2.43 7.08 -9.86
CA ALA A 102 2.62 7.19 -11.30
C ALA A 102 1.34 6.80 -12.07
N THR A 103 0.62 5.77 -11.62
CA THR A 103 -0.66 5.37 -12.21
C THR A 103 -1.72 6.48 -12.07
N ARG A 104 -1.78 7.15 -10.93
CA ARG A 104 -2.70 8.26 -10.70
C ARG A 104 -2.40 9.43 -11.66
N ASP A 105 -1.12 9.77 -11.81
CA ASP A 105 -0.66 10.80 -12.75
C ASP A 105 -0.97 10.42 -14.20
N GLU A 106 -0.83 9.15 -14.57
CA GLU A 106 -1.21 8.62 -15.88
C GLU A 106 -2.71 8.82 -16.16
N ILE A 107 -3.59 8.45 -15.23
CA ILE A 107 -5.04 8.66 -15.36
C ILE A 107 -5.34 10.15 -15.54
N ALA A 108 -4.72 11.01 -14.72
CA ALA A 108 -4.90 12.46 -14.78
C ALA A 108 -4.43 13.05 -16.13
N ALA A 109 -3.38 12.50 -16.72
CA ALA A 109 -2.84 12.91 -18.01
C ALA A 109 -3.57 12.32 -19.23
N SER A 110 -4.37 11.26 -19.05
CA SER A 110 -5.07 10.56 -20.14
C SER A 110 -6.11 11.43 -20.87
N ASP A 111 -6.52 11.03 -22.07
CA ASP A 111 -7.65 11.66 -22.80
C ASP A 111 -9.00 10.95 -22.51
N SER A 112 -9.09 10.17 -21.42
CA SER A 112 -10.30 9.42 -21.09
C SER A 112 -11.50 10.36 -20.87
N PRO A 113 -12.66 10.10 -21.51
CA PRO A 113 -13.88 10.87 -21.27
C PRO A 113 -14.41 10.70 -19.83
N ASP A 114 -14.01 9.62 -19.14
CA ASP A 114 -14.44 9.29 -17.77
C ASP A 114 -13.36 9.57 -16.74
N LYS A 115 -12.32 10.36 -17.08
CA LYS A 115 -11.18 10.71 -16.22
C LYS A 115 -11.57 11.09 -14.79
N ALA A 116 -12.60 11.92 -14.61
CA ALA A 116 -13.01 12.37 -13.28
C ALA A 116 -13.53 11.22 -12.42
N LEU A 117 -14.30 10.30 -13.02
CA LEU A 117 -14.81 9.12 -12.35
C LEU A 117 -13.70 8.11 -12.05
N LEU A 118 -12.74 7.95 -12.95
CA LEU A 118 -11.55 7.12 -12.74
C LEU A 118 -10.70 7.62 -11.58
N LEU A 119 -10.45 8.93 -11.48
CA LEU A 119 -9.70 9.52 -10.38
C LEU A 119 -10.45 9.39 -9.04
N ASP A 120 -11.76 9.60 -9.05
CA ASP A 120 -12.59 9.44 -7.85
C ASP A 120 -12.57 7.98 -7.33
N LEU A 121 -12.73 7.01 -8.23
CA LEU A 121 -12.61 5.59 -7.88
C LEU A 121 -11.20 5.22 -7.43
N PHE A 122 -10.17 5.72 -8.11
CA PHE A 122 -8.78 5.52 -7.69
C PHE A 122 -8.55 6.00 -6.26
N ASP A 123 -9.04 7.20 -5.92
CA ASP A 123 -8.88 7.78 -4.60
C ASP A 123 -9.67 7.01 -3.53
N LEU A 124 -10.87 6.51 -3.85
CA LEU A 124 -11.68 5.68 -2.96
C LEU A 124 -11.07 4.30 -2.68
N HIS A 125 -10.41 3.70 -3.67
CA HIS A 125 -9.80 2.37 -3.57
C HIS A 125 -8.30 2.39 -3.24
N PHE A 126 -7.66 3.57 -3.13
CA PHE A 126 -6.20 3.71 -3.01
C PHE A 126 -5.43 3.00 -4.14
N GLY A 127 -5.96 2.98 -5.35
CA GLY A 127 -5.36 2.31 -6.50
C GLY A 127 -6.35 2.00 -7.62
N PRO A 128 -5.87 1.47 -8.77
CA PRO A 128 -6.69 1.16 -9.94
C PRO A 128 -7.50 -0.16 -9.83
N TRP A 129 -7.77 -0.65 -8.62
CA TRP A 129 -8.41 -1.95 -8.37
C TRP A 129 -9.70 -1.79 -7.56
N ASP A 130 -10.76 -2.47 -7.98
CA ASP A 130 -12.02 -2.52 -7.24
C ASP A 130 -11.87 -3.43 -6.02
N THR A 131 -11.70 -2.82 -4.84
CA THR A 131 -11.51 -3.55 -3.57
C THR A 131 -12.80 -4.24 -3.08
N LEU A 132 -13.96 -3.94 -3.67
CA LEU A 132 -15.23 -4.60 -3.37
C LEU A 132 -15.50 -5.80 -4.29
N ASP A 133 -14.87 -5.84 -5.47
CA ASP A 133 -14.91 -6.97 -6.42
C ASP A 133 -13.54 -7.63 -6.61
N HIS A 134 -12.99 -8.17 -5.52
CA HIS A 134 -11.79 -9.01 -5.52
C HIS A 134 -10.55 -8.36 -6.15
N ASN A 135 -10.39 -7.04 -6.02
CA ASN A 135 -9.27 -6.27 -6.56
C ASN A 135 -9.14 -6.37 -8.09
N LYS A 136 -10.26 -6.48 -8.82
CA LYS A 136 -10.22 -6.45 -10.29
C LYS A 136 -9.76 -5.07 -10.76
N PRO A 137 -8.81 -4.98 -11.71
CA PRO A 137 -8.36 -3.69 -12.23
C PRO A 137 -9.47 -3.02 -13.05
N PHE A 138 -9.71 -1.74 -12.79
CA PHE A 138 -10.58 -0.89 -13.62
C PHE A 138 -9.78 0.09 -14.50
N TRP A 139 -8.46 0.16 -14.30
CA TRP A 139 -7.51 0.86 -15.16
C TRP A 139 -6.26 0.00 -15.39
N GLY A 140 -5.95 -0.28 -16.66
CA GLY A 140 -4.89 -1.23 -17.03
C GLY A 140 -5.31 -2.69 -16.85
N ASP A 141 -4.34 -3.61 -16.84
CA ASP A 141 -4.57 -5.05 -16.78
C ASP A 141 -3.76 -5.77 -15.68
N LYS A 142 -2.89 -5.04 -14.97
CA LYS A 142 -2.07 -5.61 -13.89
C LYS A 142 -2.94 -5.95 -12.68
N PRO A 143 -2.87 -7.18 -12.14
CA PRO A 143 -3.49 -7.49 -10.85
C PRO A 143 -2.78 -6.74 -9.71
N LEU A 144 -3.47 -6.52 -8.59
CA LEU A 144 -2.85 -6.03 -7.36
C LEU A 144 -1.76 -7.04 -6.93
N PRO A 145 -0.50 -6.61 -6.71
CA PRO A 145 0.55 -7.51 -6.25
C PRO A 145 0.24 -8.05 -4.85
N ASP A 146 0.40 -9.35 -4.62
CA ASP A 146 0.16 -9.96 -3.29
C ASP A 146 1.05 -9.33 -2.20
N GLY A 147 2.29 -8.97 -2.54
CA GLY A 147 3.21 -8.27 -1.64
C GLY A 147 2.99 -6.76 -1.54
N ALA A 148 1.98 -6.23 -2.25
CA ALA A 148 1.67 -4.82 -2.35
C ALA A 148 2.94 -3.97 -2.61
N GLY A 149 3.08 -2.81 -1.97
CA GLY A 149 4.27 -1.97 -2.03
C GLY A 149 5.38 -2.35 -1.05
N PHE A 150 5.28 -3.48 -0.34
CA PHE A 150 6.24 -3.84 0.71
C PHE A 150 7.41 -4.69 0.25
N TYR A 151 7.30 -5.29 -0.93
CA TYR A 151 8.28 -6.18 -1.52
C TYR A 151 8.52 -5.81 -2.99
N PRO A 152 9.66 -6.18 -3.59
CA PRO A 152 9.83 -6.01 -5.02
C PRO A 152 8.76 -6.80 -5.78
N ALA A 153 8.15 -6.19 -6.80
CA ALA A 153 7.02 -6.78 -7.54
C ALA A 153 7.38 -8.08 -8.28
N ASP A 154 8.67 -8.31 -8.53
CA ASP A 154 9.21 -9.51 -9.17
C ASP A 154 9.72 -10.57 -8.18
N MET A 155 9.66 -10.31 -6.87
CA MET A 155 10.14 -11.22 -5.84
C MET A 155 9.10 -12.29 -5.50
N THR A 156 9.53 -13.55 -5.43
CA THR A 156 8.70 -14.66 -4.97
C THR A 156 8.90 -14.95 -3.47
N LYS A 157 8.03 -15.79 -2.88
CA LYS A 157 8.23 -16.26 -1.51
C LYS A 157 9.51 -17.10 -1.39
N GLU A 158 9.78 -17.90 -2.42
CA GLU A 158 10.97 -18.73 -2.50
C GLU A 158 12.26 -17.91 -2.53
N ASP A 159 12.25 -16.75 -3.21
CA ASP A 159 13.40 -15.83 -3.22
C ASP A 159 13.67 -15.26 -1.82
N PHE A 160 12.61 -14.85 -1.12
CA PHE A 160 12.71 -14.37 0.27
C PHE A 160 13.25 -15.46 1.20
N ASP A 161 12.68 -16.67 1.16
CA ASP A 161 13.10 -17.79 2.01
C ASP A 161 14.54 -18.22 1.70
N ALA A 162 14.94 -18.21 0.43
CA ALA A 162 16.30 -18.51 0.01
C ALA A 162 17.29 -17.44 0.51
N TRP A 163 16.91 -16.16 0.49
CA TRP A 163 17.73 -15.08 1.04
C TRP A 163 17.98 -15.29 2.54
N ILE A 164 16.93 -15.53 3.32
CA ILE A 164 17.03 -15.76 4.77
C ILE A 164 17.88 -17.00 5.09
N ALA A 165 17.74 -18.07 4.31
CA ALA A 165 18.54 -19.27 4.50
C ALA A 165 20.04 -19.03 4.26
N ALA A 166 20.38 -18.12 3.34
CA ALA A 166 21.75 -17.74 3.03
C ALA A 166 22.32 -16.66 3.98
N HIS A 167 21.45 -15.80 4.52
CA HIS A 167 21.79 -14.65 5.38
C HIS A 167 20.91 -14.66 6.64
N PRO A 168 21.10 -15.61 7.57
CA PRO A 168 20.26 -15.73 8.77
C PRO A 168 20.32 -14.48 9.68
N GLU A 169 21.36 -13.66 9.57
CA GLU A 169 21.47 -12.37 10.24
C GLU A 169 20.40 -11.35 9.83
N ASP A 170 19.84 -11.48 8.62
CA ASP A 170 18.85 -10.55 8.07
C ASP A 170 17.42 -10.89 8.50
N GLU A 171 17.19 -12.09 9.03
CA GLU A 171 15.85 -12.62 9.31
C GLU A 171 14.98 -11.68 10.15
N ALA A 172 15.57 -11.10 11.20
CA ALA A 172 14.84 -10.19 12.08
C ALA A 172 14.40 -8.91 11.35
N ALA A 173 15.28 -8.31 10.54
CA ALA A 173 14.96 -7.10 9.80
C ALA A 173 13.97 -7.38 8.66
N PHE A 174 14.12 -8.51 7.98
CA PHE A 174 13.25 -8.93 6.88
C PHE A 174 11.84 -9.29 7.36
N LYS A 175 11.71 -9.90 8.55
CA LYS A 175 10.41 -10.24 9.15
C LYS A 175 9.80 -9.13 10.02
N SER A 176 10.52 -8.02 10.22
CA SER A 176 9.98 -6.86 10.91
C SER A 176 8.75 -6.32 10.18
N GLY A 177 7.76 -5.87 10.95
CA GLY A 177 6.60 -5.17 10.41
C GLY A 177 6.94 -3.77 9.87
N TYR A 178 8.09 -3.23 10.27
CA TYR A 178 8.49 -1.83 10.00
C TYR A 178 9.62 -1.73 8.95
N THR A 179 9.68 -2.65 8.00
CA THR A 179 10.65 -2.62 6.89
C THR A 179 10.00 -2.92 5.55
N VAL A 180 10.45 -2.23 4.51
CA VAL A 180 10.18 -2.57 3.10
C VAL A 180 11.35 -3.39 2.58
N ILE A 181 11.06 -4.48 1.87
CA ILE A 181 12.10 -5.26 1.18
C ILE A 181 12.35 -4.63 -0.19
N SER A 182 13.62 -4.40 -0.53
CA SER A 182 14.03 -3.75 -1.78
C SER A 182 15.21 -4.48 -2.42
N HIS A 183 15.36 -4.32 -3.73
CA HIS A 183 16.56 -4.78 -4.43
C HIS A 183 17.73 -3.84 -4.15
N THR A 184 18.88 -4.42 -3.81
CA THR A 184 20.13 -3.68 -3.74
C THR A 184 20.67 -3.40 -5.14
N PRO A 185 21.50 -2.36 -5.34
CA PRO A 185 22.13 -2.08 -6.64
C PRO A 185 22.99 -3.21 -7.21
N THR A 186 23.40 -4.17 -6.36
CA THR A 186 24.21 -5.33 -6.74
C THR A 186 23.40 -6.59 -7.04
N GLY A 187 22.06 -6.51 -7.00
CA GLY A 187 21.16 -7.62 -7.30
C GLY A 187 20.87 -8.56 -6.13
N GLY A 188 21.01 -8.08 -4.89
CA GLY A 188 20.55 -8.77 -3.68
C GLY A 188 19.30 -8.12 -3.09
N LEU A 189 18.88 -8.55 -1.90
CA LEU A 189 17.76 -7.94 -1.17
C LEU A 189 18.27 -7.17 0.05
N GLU A 190 17.53 -6.16 0.46
CA GLU A 190 17.74 -5.45 1.73
C GLU A 190 16.40 -5.11 2.39
N ALA A 191 16.41 -5.00 3.72
CA ALA A 191 15.28 -4.50 4.50
C ALA A 191 15.51 -3.04 4.84
N VAL A 192 14.75 -2.14 4.21
CA VAL A 192 14.83 -0.69 4.43
C VAL A 192 13.82 -0.31 5.54
N PRO A 193 14.26 0.32 6.65
CA PRO A 193 13.36 0.76 7.73
C PRO A 193 12.31 1.76 7.23
N TYR A 194 11.10 1.72 7.81
CA TYR A 194 10.00 2.62 7.44
C TYR A 194 10.36 4.09 7.67
N SER A 195 11.04 4.42 8.77
CA SER A 195 11.56 5.76 9.06
C SER A 195 12.48 6.32 7.97
N GLU A 196 13.16 5.44 7.23
CA GLU A 196 14.01 5.81 6.10
C GLU A 196 13.23 5.83 4.79
N HIS A 197 12.47 4.77 4.50
CA HIS A 197 11.75 4.60 3.25
C HIS A 197 10.63 5.64 3.07
N TYR A 198 9.91 5.97 4.14
CA TYR A 198 8.80 6.93 4.14
C TYR A 198 9.16 8.28 4.75
N ARG A 199 10.46 8.58 4.89
CA ARG A 199 10.99 9.80 5.52
C ARG A 199 10.34 11.08 5.01
N GLU A 200 10.07 11.17 3.71
CA GLU A 200 9.45 12.33 3.05
C GLU A 200 8.13 12.75 3.73
N TRP A 201 7.35 11.80 4.22
CA TRP A 201 6.07 12.04 4.89
C TRP A 201 6.19 11.96 6.42
N LEU A 202 7.07 11.10 6.94
CA LEU A 202 7.23 10.90 8.38
C LEU A 202 7.88 12.10 9.09
N GLU A 203 8.85 12.77 8.45
CA GLU A 203 9.45 13.99 9.02
C GLU A 203 8.42 15.13 9.21
N PRO A 204 7.63 15.54 8.20
CA PRO A 204 6.60 16.55 8.39
C PRO A 204 5.46 16.07 9.30
N ALA A 205 5.09 14.79 9.28
CA ALA A 205 4.09 14.25 10.21
C ALA A 205 4.57 14.37 11.66
N ALA A 206 5.81 13.95 11.96
CA ALA A 206 6.42 14.10 13.27
C ALA A 206 6.50 15.57 13.72
N ALA A 207 6.79 16.50 12.80
CA ALA A 207 6.78 17.93 13.11
C ALA A 207 5.38 18.43 13.52
N LEU A 208 4.33 18.03 12.80
CA LEU A 208 2.94 18.36 13.13
C LEU A 208 2.50 17.78 14.48
N LEU A 209 2.88 16.53 14.78
CA LEU A 209 2.62 15.92 16.08
C LEU A 209 3.32 16.67 17.22
N ARG A 210 4.58 17.10 17.03
CA ARG A 210 5.30 17.94 18.01
C ARG A 210 4.68 19.32 18.18
N GLU A 211 4.18 19.93 17.11
CA GLU A 211 3.46 21.21 17.17
C GLU A 211 2.16 21.05 17.98
N ALA A 212 1.39 20.00 17.70
CA ALA A 212 0.18 19.67 18.47
C ALA A 212 0.50 19.39 19.96
N ALA A 213 1.59 18.67 20.24
CA ALA A 213 2.07 18.41 21.60
C ALA A 213 2.48 19.70 22.35
N ALA A 214 3.03 20.68 21.64
CA ALA A 214 3.42 21.96 22.22
C ALA A 214 2.21 22.86 22.56
N ILE A 215 1.10 22.70 21.84
CA ILE A 215 -0.13 23.46 22.03
C ILE A 215 -0.99 22.85 23.15
N THR A 216 -1.13 21.52 23.17
CA THR A 216 -2.05 20.87 24.10
C THR A 216 -1.64 21.01 25.57
N THR A 217 -2.61 21.33 26.40
CA THR A 217 -2.53 21.35 27.86
C THR A 217 -2.86 19.99 28.48
N ASN A 218 -3.35 19.03 27.68
CA ASN A 218 -3.56 17.66 28.11
C ASN A 218 -2.22 16.89 28.15
N GLU A 219 -1.80 16.50 29.35
CA GLU A 219 -0.50 15.88 29.58
C GLU A 219 -0.37 14.47 28.97
N SER A 220 -1.44 13.67 28.96
CA SER A 220 -1.42 12.34 28.35
C SER A 220 -1.27 12.44 26.83
N LEU A 221 -2.05 13.32 26.20
CA LEU A 221 -1.98 13.59 24.76
C LEU A 221 -0.62 14.18 24.37
N LYS A 222 -0.10 15.13 25.14
CA LYS A 222 1.26 15.69 24.94
C LYS A 222 2.32 14.60 24.93
N LYS A 223 2.29 13.70 25.92
CA LYS A 223 3.24 12.60 26.04
C LYS A 223 3.14 11.67 24.83
N PHE A 224 1.93 11.23 24.48
CA PHE A 224 1.68 10.38 23.32
C PHE A 224 2.21 11.01 22.03
N LEU A 225 1.78 12.25 21.71
CA LEU A 225 2.15 12.92 20.47
C LEU A 225 3.67 13.13 20.34
N THR A 226 4.33 13.44 21.45
CA THR A 226 5.80 13.56 21.48
C THR A 226 6.48 12.23 21.18
N LEU A 227 6.07 11.15 21.87
CA LEU A 227 6.66 9.83 21.69
C LEU A 227 6.35 9.23 20.31
N ARG A 228 5.15 9.44 19.78
CA ARG A 228 4.77 8.97 18.44
C ARG A 228 5.55 9.70 17.34
N ALA A 229 5.81 11.01 17.52
CA ALA A 229 6.69 11.76 16.63
C ALA A 229 8.13 11.24 16.63
N ASP A 230 8.63 10.77 17.78
CA ASP A 230 9.95 10.14 17.88
C ASP A 230 9.95 8.74 17.24
N ALA A 231 8.89 7.95 17.47
CA ALA A 231 8.71 6.61 16.90
C ALA A 231 8.71 6.61 15.36
N PHE A 232 8.07 7.61 14.73
CA PHE A 232 8.12 7.79 13.27
C PHE A 232 9.53 7.92 12.70
N LEU A 233 10.51 8.32 13.51
CA LEU A 233 11.89 8.53 13.08
C LEU A 233 12.86 7.46 13.61
N SER A 234 12.41 6.58 14.50
CA SER A 234 13.22 5.52 15.11
C SER A 234 12.77 4.10 14.74
N ASP A 235 11.55 3.94 14.23
CA ASP A 235 10.84 2.66 14.06
C ASP A 235 10.62 1.86 15.36
N ASP A 236 10.83 2.49 16.54
CA ASP A 236 10.50 1.92 17.85
C ASP A 236 9.21 2.55 18.39
N TYR A 237 8.12 1.80 18.24
CA TYR A 237 6.77 2.25 18.60
C TYR A 237 6.38 1.92 20.05
N TYR A 238 7.13 1.07 20.76
CA TYR A 238 6.68 0.46 22.02
C TYR A 238 6.26 1.50 23.07
N GLU A 239 7.13 2.48 23.36
CA GLU A 239 6.83 3.51 24.36
C GLU A 239 5.67 4.43 23.93
N SER A 240 5.54 4.67 22.62
CA SER A 240 4.42 5.45 22.08
C SER A 240 3.09 4.69 22.18
N GLU A 241 3.08 3.37 21.99
CA GLU A 241 1.89 2.53 22.20
C GLU A 241 1.47 2.51 23.67
N MET A 242 2.44 2.46 24.60
CA MET A 242 2.11 2.55 26.03
C MET A 242 1.49 3.89 26.37
N ALA A 243 2.02 4.99 25.81
CA ALA A 243 1.44 6.31 25.98
C ALA A 243 0.08 6.47 25.29
N TRP A 244 -0.17 5.74 24.19
CA TRP A 244 -1.46 5.70 23.51
C TRP A 244 -2.54 5.06 24.40
N MET A 245 -2.25 3.92 25.02
CA MET A 245 -3.19 3.28 25.97
C MET A 245 -3.49 4.12 27.22
N ASP A 246 -2.56 5.01 27.59
CA ASP A 246 -2.71 5.95 28.71
C ASP A 246 -3.47 7.23 28.31
N LEU A 247 -3.95 7.37 27.06
CA LEU A 247 -4.68 8.55 26.62
C LEU A 247 -5.93 8.78 27.47
N ASP A 248 -6.09 10.02 27.93
CA ASP A 248 -7.26 10.50 28.63
C ASP A 248 -7.67 11.85 28.06
N GLY A 249 -8.98 12.13 28.05
CA GLY A 249 -9.54 13.39 27.56
C GLY A 249 -10.46 13.25 26.33
N PRO A 250 -10.80 14.39 25.70
CA PRO A 250 -11.82 14.43 24.66
C PRO A 250 -11.34 14.05 23.25
N ILE A 251 -10.03 14.03 23.01
CA ILE A 251 -9.43 13.70 21.71
C ILE A 251 -8.81 12.31 21.82
N GLU A 252 -9.21 11.40 20.93
CA GLU A 252 -8.66 10.07 20.82
C GLU A 252 -8.02 9.93 19.43
N VAL A 253 -6.76 9.50 19.39
CA VAL A 253 -5.96 9.47 18.16
C VAL A 253 -5.14 8.19 18.09
N ALA A 254 -5.41 7.39 17.07
CA ALA A 254 -4.53 6.33 16.61
C ALA A 254 -3.90 6.77 15.29
N ILE A 255 -2.55 6.78 15.20
CA ILE A 255 -1.84 7.22 13.98
C ILE A 255 -0.49 6.53 13.86
N GLY A 256 -0.31 5.66 12.88
CA GLY A 256 0.92 4.89 12.73
C GLY A 256 0.72 3.61 11.93
N PRO A 257 1.75 2.74 11.88
CA PRO A 257 1.70 1.51 11.11
C PRO A 257 1.21 0.33 11.97
N TYR A 258 0.00 -0.17 11.70
CA TYR A 258 -0.69 -1.14 12.58
C TYR A 258 -1.02 -2.47 11.90
N GLU A 259 -1.93 -2.46 10.94
CA GLU A 259 -2.56 -3.68 10.42
C GLU A 259 -1.75 -4.33 9.30
N VAL A 260 -1.77 -5.67 9.22
CA VAL A 260 -0.97 -6.43 8.24
C VAL A 260 -1.76 -6.93 7.02
N TYR A 261 -3.05 -6.61 6.93
CA TYR A 261 -3.93 -7.18 5.89
C TYR A 261 -3.55 -6.79 4.47
N THR A 262 -2.84 -5.66 4.29
CA THR A 262 -2.36 -5.20 2.99
C THR A 262 -1.23 -6.10 2.47
N ASP A 263 -0.47 -6.74 3.36
CA ASP A 263 0.52 -7.75 2.99
C ASP A 263 -0.16 -9.10 2.77
N GLY A 264 -0.66 -9.32 1.56
CA GLY A 264 -1.24 -10.60 1.13
C GLY A 264 -0.19 -11.71 0.90
N LEU A 265 1.10 -11.35 0.88
CA LEU A 265 2.17 -12.31 0.65
C LEU A 265 2.52 -13.06 1.93
N PHE A 266 2.88 -12.35 3.00
CA PHE A 266 3.31 -12.98 4.25
C PHE A 266 2.48 -12.57 5.48
N GLY A 267 1.72 -11.48 5.41
CA GLY A 267 1.02 -10.91 6.56
C GLY A 267 1.98 -10.46 7.67
N LEU A 268 3.15 -9.92 7.31
CA LEU A 268 4.18 -9.43 8.21
C LEU A 268 4.18 -7.91 8.31
N LYS A 269 3.94 -7.22 7.20
CA LYS A 269 4.21 -5.77 7.04
C LYS A 269 3.02 -4.94 7.46
N THR A 270 3.26 -3.92 8.29
CA THR A 270 2.18 -3.08 8.83
C THR A 270 1.88 -1.89 7.92
N ALA A 271 0.59 -1.58 7.75
CA ALA A 271 0.13 -0.45 6.96
C ALA A 271 -0.10 0.79 7.83
N TYR A 272 0.29 1.97 7.32
CA TYR A 272 0.03 3.25 7.96
C TYR A 272 -1.45 3.62 7.85
N GLU A 273 -2.01 4.04 8.97
CA GLU A 273 -3.39 4.52 9.07
C GLU A 273 -3.52 5.61 10.12
N ALA A 274 -4.68 6.27 10.14
CA ALA A 274 -5.01 7.27 11.15
C ALA A 274 -6.51 7.30 11.44
N PHE A 275 -6.86 7.31 12.73
CA PHE A 275 -8.19 7.60 13.24
C PHE A 275 -8.10 8.79 14.19
N ILE A 276 -8.64 9.93 13.77
CA ILE A 276 -8.77 11.13 14.61
C ILE A 276 -10.22 11.22 15.05
N THR A 277 -10.47 10.94 16.33
CA THR A 277 -11.82 10.85 16.88
C THR A 277 -11.98 11.74 18.09
N VAL A 278 -13.24 12.07 18.40
CA VAL A 278 -13.60 12.80 19.61
C VAL A 278 -14.46 11.88 20.47
N LYS A 279 -14.12 11.79 21.76
CA LYS A 279 -14.82 10.93 22.70
C LYS A 279 -16.25 11.42 22.87
N ASN A 280 -17.22 10.51 22.81
CA ASN A 280 -18.57 10.76 23.28
C ASN A 280 -18.62 10.45 24.79
N PRO A 281 -18.68 11.45 25.69
CA PRO A 281 -18.61 11.19 27.12
C PRO A 281 -19.80 10.41 27.65
N GLU A 282 -21.00 10.61 27.08
CA GLU A 282 -22.23 9.94 27.51
C GLU A 282 -22.19 8.44 27.18
N GLU A 283 -21.85 8.10 25.94
CA GLU A 283 -21.74 6.70 25.51
C GLU A 283 -20.53 6.00 26.14
N SER A 284 -19.42 6.71 26.35
CA SER A 284 -18.25 6.14 27.01
C SER A 284 -18.55 5.75 28.47
N ALA A 285 -19.24 6.63 29.22
CA ALA A 285 -19.63 6.35 30.59
C ALA A 285 -20.66 5.22 30.72
N ALA A 286 -21.41 4.91 29.66
CA ALA A 286 -22.35 3.79 29.64
C ALA A 286 -21.67 2.41 29.52
N LEU A 287 -20.36 2.39 29.23
CA LEU A 287 -19.55 1.17 29.05
C LEU A 287 -18.60 0.89 30.24
N ASP A 288 -18.54 1.78 31.23
CA ASP A 288 -17.76 1.65 32.48
C ASP A 288 -18.47 0.79 33.54
#